data_AF-A0A4R3KUQ5-F1
#
_entry.id   AF-A0A4R3KUQ5-F1
#
_cell.length_a   1.000
_cell.length_b   1.000
_cell.length_c   1.000
_cell.angle_alpha   90.00
_cell.angle_beta   90.00
_cell.angle_gamma   90.00
#
_symmetry.space_group_name_H-M   'P 1'
#
loop_
_entity.id
_entity.type
_entity.pdbx_description
1 polymer ?
#
loop_
_entity_poly.entity_id
_entity_poly.type
_entity_poly.pdbx_seq_one_letter_code
_entity_poly.pdbx_strand_id
1 'polypeptide(L)' 'MPKFVHRLKSIFDNSVLIFTVVIGVFIFLVDVSKYKKTNLTKELKIAKIISWSYMIFGITLFILFKII' A
#
# COMPACT_ATOMS: atom_id res chain seq x y z
N MET A 1 -11.66 12.48 -20.29
CA MET A 1 -11.56 12.37 -18.82
C MET A 1 -11.54 13.77 -18.20
N PRO A 2 -12.12 13.95 -16.99
CA PRO A 2 -12.01 15.21 -16.25
C PRO A 2 -10.54 15.58 -16.01
N LYS A 3 -10.17 16.87 -16.09
CA LYS A 3 -8.80 17.36 -15.85
C LYS A 3 -8.19 16.87 -14.53
N PHE A 4 -9.04 16.65 -13.53
CA PHE A 4 -8.67 16.10 -12.22
C PHE A 4 -8.11 14.68 -12.32
N VAL A 5 -8.74 13.80 -13.11
CA VAL A 5 -8.31 12.39 -13.24
C VAL A 5 -6.95 12.29 -13.94
N HIS A 6 -6.68 13.18 -14.89
CA HIS A 6 -5.39 13.23 -15.57
C HIS A 6 -4.24 13.61 -14.62
N ARG A 7 -4.46 14.58 -13.72
CA ARG A 7 -3.47 14.93 -12.69
C ARG A 7 -3.23 13.78 -11.72
N LEU A 8 -4.29 13.09 -11.29
CA LEU A 8 -4.16 11.91 -10.43
C LEU A 8 -3.38 10.78 -11.12
N LYS A 9 -3.66 10.49 -12.39
CA LYS A 9 -2.94 9.47 -13.17
C LYS A 9 -1.45 9.80 -13.34
N SER A 10 -1.08 11.08 -13.37
CA SER A 10 0.32 11.50 -13.44
C SER A 10 1.06 11.33 -12.12
N ILE A 11 0.39 11.48 -10.97
CA ILE A 11 0.99 11.29 -9.65
C ILE A 11 1.05 9.80 -9.30
N PHE A 12 -0.02 9.07 -9.59
CA PHE A 12 -0.12 7.63 -9.39
C PHE A 12 0.23 6.87 -10.67
N ASP A 13 1.44 7.10 -11.16
CA ASP A 13 1.96 6.29 -12.26
C ASP A 13 2.22 4.84 -11.80
N ASN A 14 2.51 3.95 -12.75
CA ASN A 14 2.77 2.54 -12.43
C ASN A 14 3.92 2.39 -11.42
N SER A 15 4.94 3.26 -11.48
CA SER A 15 6.10 3.23 -10.60
C SER A 15 5.69 3.46 -9.14
N VAL A 16 4.91 4.51 -8.88
CA VAL A 16 4.41 4.87 -7.55
C VAL A 16 3.48 3.80 -7.00
N LEU A 17 2.62 3.23 -7.84
CA LEU A 17 1.70 2.16 -7.43
C LEU A 17 2.45 0.87 -7.05
N ILE A 18 3.45 0.47 -7.85
CA ILE A 18 4.31 -0.66 -7.53
C ILE A 18 5.07 -0.38 -6.23
N PHE A 19 5.65 0.80 -6.07
CA PHE A 19 6.34 1.20 -4.84
C PHE A 19 5.43 1.14 -3.61
N THR A 20 4.17 1.59 -3.75
CA THR A 20 3.17 1.55 -2.68
C THR A 20 2.92 0.12 -2.20
N VAL A 21 2.77 -0.83 -3.14
CA VAL A 21 2.60 -2.25 -2.81
C VAL A 21 3.86 -2.81 -2.16
N VAL A 22 5.04 -2.50 -2.69
CA VAL A 22 6.33 -2.93 -2.13
C VAL A 22 6.52 -2.44 -0.70
N ILE A 23 6.17 -1.18 -0.41
CA ILE A 23 6.19 -0.62 0.96
C ILE A 23 5.24 -1.40 1.87
N GLY A 24 4.01 -1.68 1.41
CA GLY A 24 3.05 -2.49 2.18
C GLY A 24 3.58 -3.89 2.51
N VAL A 25 4.20 -4.55 1.54
CA VAL A 25 4.85 -5.86 1.74
C VAL A 25 6.04 -5.74 2.69
N PHE A 26 6.85 -4.70 2.57
CA PHE A 26 8.02 -4.49 3.44
C PHE A 26 7.60 -4.30 4.90
N ILE A 27 6.59 -3.48 5.17
CA ILE A 27 6.01 -3.30 6.52
C ILE A 27 5.48 -4.64 7.03
N PHE A 28 4.82 -5.43 6.19
CA PHE A 28 4.34 -6.76 6.59
C PHE A 28 5.48 -7.73 6.92
N LEU A 29 6.59 -7.69 6.19
CA LEU A 29 7.69 -8.63 6.42
C LEU A 29 8.58 -8.21 7.60
N VAL A 30 8.87 -6.92 7.73
CA VAL A 30 9.80 -6.40 8.73
C VAL A 30 9.09 -6.08 10.03
N ASP A 31 8.11 -5.17 10.01
CA ASP A 31 7.49 -4.65 11.23
C ASP A 31 6.60 -5.69 11.90
N VAL A 32 5.74 -6.37 11.14
CA VAL A 32 4.87 -7.42 11.70
C VAL A 32 5.72 -8.57 12.27
N SER A 33 6.81 -8.96 11.60
CA SER A 33 7.73 -9.98 12.11
C SER A 33 8.44 -9.52 13.38
N LYS A 34 8.92 -8.27 13.42
CA LYS A 34 9.56 -7.66 14.59
C LYS A 34 8.60 -7.61 15.78
N TYR A 35 7.40 -7.05 15.61
CA TYR A 35 6.42 -6.91 16.68
C TYR A 35 5.89 -8.25 17.17
N LYS A 36 5.80 -9.25 16.28
CA LYS A 36 5.46 -10.63 16.66
C LYS A 36 6.54 -11.25 17.55
N LYS A 37 7.83 -11.03 17.24
CA LYS A 37 8.95 -11.54 18.05
C LYS A 37 9.04 -10.88 19.43
N THR A 38 8.63 -9.61 19.55
CA THR A 38 8.70 -8.85 20.80
C THR A 38 7.39 -8.85 21.61
N ASN A 39 6.39 -9.67 21.25
CA ASN A 39 5.07 -9.72 21.91
C ASN A 39 4.31 -8.37 21.98
N LEU A 40 4.60 -7.46 21.06
CA LEU A 40 3.95 -6.15 20.96
C LEU A 40 2.62 -6.27 20.19
N THR A 41 1.57 -6.71 20.89
CA THR A 41 0.29 -7.12 20.27
C THR A 41 -0.52 -5.95 19.69
N LYS A 42 -0.44 -4.75 20.28
CA LYS A 42 -1.15 -3.56 19.78
C LYS A 42 -0.50 -3.04 18.50
N GLU A 43 0.82 -2.91 18.52
CA GLU A 43 1.67 -2.46 17.43
C GLU A 43 1.60 -3.44 16.26
N LEU A 44 1.61 -4.75 16.55
CA LEU A 44 1.40 -5.80 15.56
C LEU A 44 0.07 -5.64 14.82
N LYS A 45 -1.01 -5.32 15.53
CA LYS A 45 -2.33 -5.11 14.92
C LYS A 45 -2.32 -3.88 14.02
N ILE A 46 -1.72 -2.78 14.46
CA ILE A 46 -1.58 -1.55 13.69
C ILE A 46 -0.74 -1.79 12.42
N ALA A 47 0.43 -2.42 12.55
CA ALA A 47 1.32 -2.73 11.43
C ALA A 47 0.63 -3.64 10.40
N LYS A 48 -0.15 -4.64 10.84
CA LYS A 48 -0.99 -5.44 9.95
C LYS A 48 -2.00 -4.57 9.21
N ILE A 49 -2.76 -3.72 9.90
CA ILE A 49 -3.75 -2.85 9.26
C ILE A 49 -3.09 -1.93 8.22
N ILE A 50 -1.95 -1.32 8.56
CA ILE A 50 -1.21 -0.43 7.64
C ILE A 50 -0.70 -1.23 6.43
N SER A 51 -0.07 -2.38 6.63
CA SER A 51 0.43 -3.19 5.50
C SER A 51 -0.69 -3.63 4.56
N TRP A 52 -1.82 -4.12 5.11
CA TRP A 52 -2.98 -4.51 4.31
C TRP A 52 -3.62 -3.32 3.61
N SER A 53 -3.71 -2.14 4.24
CA SER A 53 -4.25 -0.96 3.59
C SER A 53 -3.38 -0.53 2.40
N TYR A 54 -2.06 -0.50 2.55
CA TYR A 54 -1.14 -0.17 1.45
C TYR A 54 -1.23 -1.16 0.30
N MET A 55 -1.26 -2.47 0.58
CA MET A 55 -1.38 -3.49 -0.45
C MET A 55 -2.73 -3.43 -1.18
N ILE A 56 -3.85 -3.35 -0.44
CA ILE A 56 -5.19 -3.30 -1.03
C ILE A 56 -5.38 -2.02 -1.84
N PHE A 57 -4.99 -0.85 -1.30
CA PHE A 57 -5.11 0.41 -2.03
C PHE A 57 -4.24 0.44 -3.28
N GLY A 58 -2.98 0.00 -3.18
CA GLY A 58 -2.06 -0.03 -4.32
C GLY A 58 -2.60 -0.90 -5.45
N ILE A 59 -3.07 -2.11 -5.13
CA ILE A 59 -3.65 -3.04 -6.12
C ILE A 59 -4.96 -2.48 -6.71
N THR A 60 -5.84 -1.93 -5.87
CA THR A 60 -7.14 -1.39 -6.33
C THR A 60 -6.93 -0.20 -7.26
N LEU A 61 -6.05 0.74 -6.89
CA LEU A 61 -5.73 1.89 -7.73
C LEU A 61 -5.05 1.47 -9.04
N PHE A 62 -4.18 0.47 -9.01
CA PHE A 62 -3.55 -0.08 -10.22
C PHE A 62 -4.58 -0.64 -11.20
N ILE A 63 -5.55 -1.41 -10.71
CA ILE A 63 -6.63 -1.93 -11.55
C ILE A 63 -7.49 -0.79 -12.11
N LEU A 64 -7.87 0.17 -11.26
CA LEU A 64 -8.69 1.32 -11.68
C LEU A 64 -7.99 2.15 -12.77
N PHE A 65 -6.72 2.50 -12.58
CA PHE A 65 -5.98 3.30 -13.57
C PHE A 65 -5.64 2.55 -14.87
N LYS A 66 -5.64 1.21 -14.84
CA LYS A 66 -5.49 0.39 -16.05
C LYS A 66 -6.78 0.34 -16.87
N ILE A 67 -7.94 0.36 -16.21
CA ILE A 67 -9.26 0.31 -16.87
C ILE A 67 -9.65 1.68 -17.45
N ILE A 68 -9.27 2.78 -16.78
CA ILE A 68 -9.62 4.16 -17.15
C ILE A 68 -8.50 4.84 -17.96
#